data_AF-A0A832BFB9-F1
#
_entry.id   AF-A0A832BFB9-F1
#
_cell.length_a   1.000
_cell.length_b   1.000
_cell.length_c   1.000
_cell.angle_alpha   90.00
_cell.angle_beta   90.00
_cell.angle_gamma   90.00
#
_symmetry.space_group_name_H-M   'P 1'
#
loop_
_entity.id
_entity.type
_entity.pdbx_description
1 polymer ?
#
loop_
_entity_poly.entity_id
_entity_poly.type
_entity_poly.pdbx_seq_one_letter_code
_entity_poly.pdbx_strand_id
1 'polypeptide(L)'
;MDLTNVSPDDEELLKFIESARPKIYVVGAGGSGSNTITRMAELNIEGATLVAANTDAPHLARTKATRKILLGKKTTRGLGAGSDPKLGEEAAQESKDEIRHVLSDGQLVFIT
;
A
#
# COMPACT_ATOMS: atom_id res chain seq x y z
N MET A 1 -20.37 22.34 -9.27
CA MET A 1 -21.69 21.79 -8.94
C MET A 1 -22.01 22.26 -7.54
N ASP A 2 -23.09 23.03 -7.40
CA ASP A 2 -23.58 23.52 -6.12
C ASP A 2 -24.01 22.31 -5.26
N LEU A 3 -23.38 22.13 -4.09
CA LEU A 3 -23.59 20.98 -3.19
C LEU A 3 -24.70 21.23 -2.16
N THR A 4 -25.49 22.30 -2.31
CA THR A 4 -26.40 22.77 -1.24
C THR A 4 -27.80 22.14 -1.26
N ASN A 5 -28.07 21.12 -2.08
CA ASN A 5 -29.39 20.47 -2.08
C ASN A 5 -29.34 18.98 -2.48
N VAL A 6 -28.61 18.18 -1.72
CA VAL A 6 -28.62 16.71 -1.83
C VAL A 6 -29.82 16.19 -1.05
N SER A 7 -30.72 15.43 -1.68
CA SER A 7 -31.86 14.84 -0.95
C SER A 7 -31.37 13.78 0.03
N PRO A 8 -32.12 13.46 1.10
CA PRO A 8 -31.76 12.36 2.01
C PRO A 8 -31.56 11.02 1.28
N ASP A 9 -32.35 10.78 0.23
CA ASP A 9 -32.25 9.60 -0.62
C ASP A 9 -30.92 9.58 -1.41
N ASP A 10 -30.50 10.73 -1.94
CA ASP A 10 -29.22 10.87 -2.63
C ASP A 10 -28.03 10.65 -1.68
N GLU A 11 -28.11 11.11 -0.42
CA GLU A 11 -27.06 10.85 0.58
C GLU A 11 -26.93 9.35 0.90
N GLU A 12 -28.05 8.65 1.04
CA GLU A 12 -28.07 7.21 1.29
C GLU A 12 -27.48 6.42 0.11
N LEU A 13 -27.89 6.79 -1.11
CA LEU A 13 -27.35 6.19 -2.34
C LEU A 13 -25.84 6.43 -2.47
N LEU A 14 -25.36 7.63 -2.18
CA LEU A 14 -23.92 7.94 -2.23
C LEU A 14 -23.13 7.12 -1.21
N LYS A 15 -23.61 6.98 0.02
CA LYS A 15 -22.99 6.12 1.05
C LYS A 15 -22.95 4.66 0.61
N PHE A 16 -24.03 4.16 0.01
CA PHE A 16 -24.08 2.79 -0.50
C PHE A 16 -23.04 2.58 -1.63
N ILE A 17 -22.99 3.49 -2.61
CA ILE A 17 -22.03 3.44 -3.72
C ILE A 17 -20.59 3.45 -3.19
N GLU A 18 -20.29 4.30 -2.20
CA GLU A 18 -18.97 4.35 -1.58
C GLU A 18 -18.63 3.05 -0.85
N SER A 19 -19.58 2.49 -0.09
CA SER A 19 -19.39 1.20 0.60
C SER A 19 -19.22 0.01 -0.34
N ALA A 20 -19.79 0.09 -1.54
CA ALA A 20 -19.73 -0.94 -2.56
C ALA A 20 -18.45 -0.86 -3.42
N ARG A 21 -17.66 0.22 -3.32
CA ARG A 21 -16.42 0.35 -4.08
C ARG A 21 -15.41 -0.72 -3.65
N PRO A 22 -14.80 -1.44 -4.62
CA PRO A 22 -13.84 -2.48 -4.30
C PRO A 22 -12.61 -1.89 -3.60
N LYS A 23 -12.18 -2.52 -2.51
CA LYS A 23 -10.95 -2.19 -1.79
C LYS A 23 -9.75 -2.79 -2.50
N ILE A 24 -9.15 -2.02 -3.41
CA ILE A 24 -7.99 -2.44 -4.22
C ILE A 24 -6.69 -1.95 -3.58
N TYR A 25 -5.69 -2.82 -3.52
CA TYR A 25 -4.34 -2.52 -3.05
C TYR A 25 -3.32 -2.80 -4.16
N VAL A 26 -2.32 -1.93 -4.30
CA VAL A 26 -1.13 -2.19 -5.11
C VAL A 26 0.07 -2.15 -4.18
N VAL A 27 0.78 -3.28 -4.07
CA VAL A 27 1.92 -3.47 -3.18
C VAL A 27 3.20 -3.54 -4.01
N GLY A 28 4.03 -2.51 -3.90
CA GLY A 28 5.37 -2.50 -4.47
C GLY A 28 6.39 -3.06 -3.50
N ALA A 29 6.99 -4.20 -3.82
CA ALA A 29 7.99 -4.86 -2.99
C ALA A 29 9.43 -4.49 -3.42
N GLY A 30 10.27 -4.19 -2.44
CA GLY A 30 11.68 -3.87 -2.66
C GLY A 30 11.88 -2.55 -3.42
N GLY A 31 13.08 -2.38 -3.99
CA GLY A 31 13.46 -1.10 -4.59
C GLY A 31 12.70 -0.75 -5.87
N SER A 32 12.58 -1.70 -6.79
CA SER A 32 11.82 -1.51 -8.05
C SER A 32 10.34 -1.26 -7.77
N GLY A 33 9.71 -2.11 -6.93
CA GLY A 33 8.32 -1.92 -6.52
C GLY A 33 8.09 -0.56 -5.85
N SER A 34 9.01 -0.12 -4.97
CA SER A 34 8.94 1.20 -4.33
C SER A 34 8.99 2.36 -5.36
N ASN A 35 9.79 2.22 -6.43
CA ASN A 35 9.84 3.19 -7.51
C ASN A 35 8.54 3.18 -8.33
N THR A 36 7.98 2.00 -8.65
CA THR A 36 6.68 1.85 -9.32
C THR A 36 5.57 2.55 -8.52
N ILE A 37 5.51 2.30 -7.21
CA ILE A 37 4.53 2.92 -6.32
C ILE A 37 4.67 4.45 -6.29
N THR A 38 5.91 4.96 -6.22
CA THR A 38 6.18 6.39 -6.31
C THR A 38 5.65 6.98 -7.62
N ARG A 39 5.90 6.29 -8.74
CA ARG A 39 5.42 6.73 -10.05
C ARG A 39 3.89 6.72 -10.14
N MET A 40 3.23 5.70 -9.60
CA MET A 40 1.76 5.65 -9.55
C MET A 40 1.17 6.77 -8.69
N ALA A 41 1.82 7.09 -7.57
CA ALA A 41 1.42 8.21 -6.73
C ALA A 41 1.56 9.55 -7.46
N GLU A 42 2.65 9.75 -8.21
CA GLU A 42 2.87 10.97 -9.00
C GLU A 42 1.90 11.12 -10.19
N LEU A 43 1.41 10.00 -10.72
CA LEU A 43 0.39 9.97 -11.77
C LEU A 43 -1.04 10.12 -11.22
N ASN A 44 -1.20 10.27 -9.90
CA ASN A 44 -2.50 10.34 -9.22
C ASN A 44 -3.43 9.18 -9.59
N ILE A 45 -2.92 7.94 -9.55
CA ILE A 45 -3.78 6.77 -9.75
C ILE A 45 -4.87 6.75 -8.67
N GLU A 46 -6.12 6.79 -9.12
CA GLU A 46 -7.30 6.71 -8.26
C GLU A 46 -7.80 5.27 -8.11
N GLY A 47 -8.58 5.02 -7.06
CA GLY A 47 -9.27 3.75 -6.86
C GLY A 47 -8.41 2.61 -6.29
N ALA A 48 -7.13 2.86 -6.00
CA ALA A 48 -6.27 1.89 -5.34
C ALA A 48 -5.46 2.51 -4.19
N THR A 49 -5.30 1.75 -3.11
CA THR A 49 -4.37 2.09 -2.03
C THR A 49 -2.97 1.65 -2.40
N LEU A 50 -2.05 2.61 -2.50
CA LEU A 50 -0.67 2.35 -2.87
C LEU A 50 0.17 2.03 -1.64
N VAL A 51 0.78 0.84 -1.61
CA VAL A 51 1.57 0.33 -0.48
C VAL A 51 3.00 0.08 -0.95
N ALA A 52 3.98 0.68 -0.29
CA ALA A 52 5.39 0.33 -0.49
C ALA A 52 5.87 -0.57 0.65
N ALA A 53 6.47 -1.71 0.33
CA ALA A 53 7.03 -2.65 1.29
C ALA A 53 8.51 -2.88 0.96
N ASN A 54 9.42 -2.53 1.88
CA ASN A 54 10.85 -2.57 1.60
C ASN A 54 11.65 -2.85 2.88
N THR A 55 12.80 -3.51 2.74
CA THR A 55 13.79 -3.73 3.81
C THR A 55 14.77 -2.56 3.98
N ASP A 56 14.90 -1.72 2.95
CA ASP A 56 15.77 -0.54 2.96
C ASP A 56 14.98 0.66 3.50
N ALA A 57 15.28 1.07 4.74
CA ALA A 57 14.58 2.15 5.41
C ALA A 57 14.81 3.52 4.74
N PRO A 58 16.05 3.91 4.36
CA PRO A 58 16.29 5.13 3.58
C PRO A 58 15.50 5.19 2.26
N HIS A 59 15.37 4.09 1.52
CA HIS A 59 14.57 4.02 0.30
C HIS A 59 13.09 4.14 0.58
N LEU A 60 12.60 3.41 1.57
CA LEU A 60 11.20 3.48 1.95
C LEU A 60 10.80 4.88 2.43
N ALA A 61 11.68 5.57 3.17
CA ALA A 61 11.45 6.93 3.65
C ALA A 61 11.17 7.92 2.51
N ARG A 62 11.96 7.89 1.42
CA ARG A 62 11.78 8.76 0.24
C ARG A 62 10.68 8.34 -0.73
N THR A 63 10.15 7.12 -0.61
CA THR A 63 9.10 6.58 -1.49
C THR A 63 7.78 7.34 -1.30
N LYS A 64 7.04 7.65 -2.38
CA LYS A 64 5.69 8.24 -2.27
C LYS A 64 4.65 7.12 -2.30
N ALA A 65 3.95 6.90 -1.20
CA ALA A 65 2.95 5.85 -1.07
C ALA A 65 1.90 6.24 -0.03
N THR A 66 0.68 5.72 -0.16
CA THR A 66 -0.39 5.87 0.85
C THR A 66 -0.02 5.17 2.15
N ARG A 67 0.60 3.98 2.05
CA ARG A 67 1.09 3.21 3.19
C ARG A 67 2.52 2.72 2.93
N LYS A 68 3.30 2.58 4.00
CA LYS A 68 4.68 2.11 3.95
C LYS A 68 4.89 1.02 5.01
N ILE A 69 5.55 -0.07 4.63
CA ILE A 69 5.86 -1.20 5.52
C ILE A 69 7.37 -1.43 5.48
N LEU A 70 8.04 -1.24 6.61
CA LEU A 70 9.45 -1.61 6.75
C LEU A 70 9.53 -3.09 7.12
N LEU A 71 10.01 -3.90 6.17
CA LEU A 71 10.13 -5.34 6.31
C LEU A 71 11.38 -5.72 7.11
N GLY A 72 11.27 -6.73 7.98
CA GLY A 72 12.40 -7.30 8.72
C GLY A 72 13.15 -6.27 9.55
N LYS A 73 12.44 -5.54 10.43
CA LYS A 73 13.03 -4.52 11.32
C LYS A 73 14.14 -5.13 12.18
N LYS A 74 14.01 -6.40 12.59
CA LYS A 74 15.06 -7.10 13.35
C LYS A 74 16.04 -7.81 12.41
N THR A 75 15.56 -8.51 11.38
CA THR A 75 16.40 -9.23 10.41
C THR A 75 17.43 -8.33 9.71
N THR A 76 16.99 -7.19 9.17
CA THR A 76 17.82 -6.32 8.32
C THR A 76 18.27 -5.04 9.02
N ARG A 77 17.62 -4.69 10.15
CA ARG A 77 17.82 -3.41 10.85
C ARG A 77 17.62 -2.18 9.95
N GLY A 78 16.82 -2.33 8.88
CA GLY A 78 16.55 -1.27 7.91
C GLY A 78 17.68 -1.02 6.90
N LEU A 79 18.69 -1.89 6.83
CA LEU A 79 19.84 -1.75 5.93
C LEU A 79 19.62 -2.40 4.55
N GLY A 80 18.47 -3.04 4.35
CA GLY A 80 18.16 -3.77 3.12
C GLY A 80 18.55 -5.26 3.17
N ALA A 81 17.97 -6.03 2.24
CA ALA A 81 18.25 -7.46 2.08
C ALA A 81 19.51 -7.76 1.26
N GLY A 82 20.20 -6.74 0.73
CA GLY A 82 21.46 -6.93 -0.02
C GLY A 82 21.33 -7.81 -1.27
N SER A 83 20.15 -7.82 -1.93
CA SER A 83 19.82 -8.71 -3.05
C SER A 83 19.77 -10.20 -2.72
N ASP A 84 19.77 -10.58 -1.44
CA ASP A 84 19.53 -11.97 -1.01
C ASP A 84 18.00 -12.23 -0.91
N PRO A 85 17.43 -13.09 -1.77
CA PRO A 85 16.00 -13.39 -1.73
C PRO A 85 15.57 -14.10 -0.45
N LYS A 86 16.44 -14.91 0.16
CA LYS A 86 16.11 -15.63 1.41
C LYS A 86 15.97 -14.64 2.57
N LEU A 87 16.89 -13.67 2.63
CA LEU A 87 16.81 -12.61 3.63
C LEU A 87 15.57 -11.74 3.44
N GLY A 88 15.18 -11.49 2.19
CA GLY A 88 13.92 -10.82 1.85
C GLY A 88 12.68 -11.60 2.29
N GLU A 89 12.67 -12.92 2.07
CA GLU A 89 11.59 -13.81 2.53
C GLU A 89 11.47 -13.82 4.05
N GLU A 90 12.58 -13.98 4.77
CA GLU A 90 12.62 -13.93 6.24
C GLU A 90 12.11 -12.59 6.77
N ALA A 91 12.53 -11.48 6.15
CA ALA A 91 12.05 -10.14 6.50
C ALA A 91 10.54 -9.97 6.28
N ALA A 92 9.99 -10.54 5.20
CA ALA A 92 8.56 -10.52 4.93
C ALA A 92 7.77 -11.39 5.92
N GLN A 93 8.29 -12.56 6.30
CA GLN A 93 7.67 -13.42 7.31
C GLN A 93 7.69 -12.79 8.70
N GLU A 94 8.77 -12.12 9.08
CA GLU A 94 8.84 -11.32 10.33
C GLU A 94 7.73 -10.27 10.37
N SER A 95 7.45 -9.61 9.24
CA SER A 95 6.48 -8.53 9.13
C SER A 95 5.07 -8.99 8.73
N LYS A 96 4.78 -10.30 8.78
CA LYS A 96 3.52 -10.89 8.28
C LYS A 96 2.27 -10.27 8.89
N ASP A 97 2.27 -9.99 10.19
CA ASP A 97 1.11 -9.43 10.87
C ASP A 97 0.89 -7.95 10.52
N GLU A 98 1.96 -7.20 10.28
CA GLU A 98 1.89 -5.82 9.77
C GLU A 98 1.31 -5.80 8.34
N ILE A 99 1.78 -6.71 7.48
CA ILE A 99 1.24 -6.89 6.11
C ILE A 99 -0.25 -7.24 6.17
N ARG A 100 -0.64 -8.22 6.99
CA ARG A 100 -2.04 -8.61 7.15
C ARG A 100 -2.91 -7.48 7.66
N HIS A 101 -2.44 -6.72 8.63
CA HIS A 101 -3.19 -5.59 9.18
C HIS A 101 -3.44 -4.52 8.10
N VAL A 102 -2.41 -4.18 7.32
CA VAL A 102 -2.51 -3.18 6.23
C VAL A 102 -3.46 -3.63 5.12
N LEU A 103 -3.51 -4.93 4.82
CA LEU A 103 -4.29 -5.49 3.70
C LEU A 103 -5.61 -6.15 4.15
N SER A 104 -6.03 -5.95 5.41
CA SER A 104 -7.08 -6.75 6.05
C SER A 104 -8.46 -6.64 5.39
N ASP A 105 -8.79 -5.50 4.79
CA ASP A 105 -10.04 -5.25 4.06
C ASP A 105 -9.88 -5.33 2.53
N GLY A 106 -8.70 -5.76 2.04
CA GLY A 106 -8.41 -5.84 0.61
C GLY A 106 -9.21 -6.92 -0.09
N GLN A 107 -9.97 -6.54 -1.12
CA GLN A 107 -10.70 -7.46 -2.00
C GLN A 107 -9.86 -7.87 -3.22
N LEU A 108 -8.93 -7.00 -3.64
CA LEU A 108 -8.00 -7.27 -4.73
C LEU A 108 -6.63 -6.67 -4.39
N VAL A 109 -5.58 -7.47 -4.53
CA VAL A 109 -4.21 -7.07 -4.23
C VAL A 109 -3.32 -7.36 -5.44
N PHE A 110 -2.67 -6.33 -5.98
CA PHE A 110 -1.61 -6.45 -6.97
C PHE A 110 -0.26 -6.42 -6.27
N ILE A 111 0.67 -7.27 -6.69
CA ILE A 111 2.05 -7.30 -6.20
C ILE A 111 2.98 -6.99 -7.38
N THR A 112 3.89 -6.03 -7.20
CA THR A 112 4.84 -5.56 -8.23
C THR A 112 6.22 -5.24 -7.66
#